data_AF-A0A8T5M6X6-F1
#
_entry.id   AF-A0A8T5M6X6-F1
#
_cell.length_a   1.000
_cell.length_b   1.000
_cell.length_c   1.000
_cell.angle_alpha   90.00
_cell.angle_beta   90.00
_cell.angle_gamma   90.00
#
_symmetry.space_group_name_H-M   'P 1'
#
loop_
_entity.id
_entity.type
_entity.pdbx_description
1 polymer ?
#
loop_
_entity_poly.entity_id
_entity_poly.type
_entity_poly.pdbx_seq_one_letter_code
_entity_poly.pdbx_strand_id
1 'polypeptide(L)'
;MSYYCLNNFKEENLSKIEELASGLKVETAREDERGNSWTCHPYPDEEKTIFISYNRFEIHGYPVLVQTFPAEIDHTDPIFRPILKRLIKICEPTNICDGACKEYNLNLFK
;
A
#
# COMPACT_ATOMS: atom_id res chain seq x y z
N MET A 1 -11.53 -3.15 7.39
CA MET A 1 -10.21 -3.14 6.75
C MET A 1 -9.89 -1.69 6.46
N SER A 2 -8.76 -1.16 6.92
CA SER A 2 -8.32 0.16 6.46
C SER A 2 -7.60 -0.03 5.13
N TYR A 3 -7.83 0.89 4.20
CA TYR A 3 -7.39 0.77 2.82
C TYR A 3 -6.96 2.17 2.36
N TYR A 4 -5.84 2.27 1.64
CA TYR A 4 -5.37 3.51 1.03
C TYR A 4 -5.07 3.28 -0.44
N CYS A 5 -5.61 4.17 -1.27
CA CYS A 5 -5.49 4.22 -2.72
C CYS A 5 -4.42 5.25 -3.10
N LEU A 6 -3.44 4.87 -3.93
CA LEU A 6 -2.42 5.77 -4.45
C LEU A 6 -2.50 5.82 -5.97
N ASN A 7 -2.67 7.02 -6.51
CA ASN A 7 -2.69 7.25 -7.95
C ASN A 7 -1.28 7.55 -8.49
N ASN A 8 -1.16 7.71 -9.82
CA ASN A 8 0.05 8.18 -10.51
C ASN A 8 1.27 7.22 -10.45
N PHE A 9 1.05 5.96 -10.11
CA PHE A 9 2.14 4.98 -10.12
C PHE A 9 2.59 4.65 -11.55
N LYS A 10 3.91 4.57 -11.73
CA LYS A 10 4.55 4.16 -12.99
C LYS A 10 5.14 2.77 -12.83
N GLU A 11 4.93 1.89 -13.82
CA GLU A 11 5.39 0.49 -13.78
C GLU A 11 6.92 0.37 -13.60
N GLU A 12 7.71 1.34 -14.06
CA GLU A 12 9.16 1.41 -13.82
C GLU A 12 9.56 1.46 -12.33
N ASN A 13 8.63 1.82 -11.43
CA ASN A 13 8.83 1.86 -10.00
C ASN A 13 8.44 0.55 -9.28
N LEU A 14 8.02 -0.48 -9.99
CA LEU A 14 7.56 -1.76 -9.43
C LEU A 14 8.61 -2.45 -8.56
N SER A 15 9.87 -2.47 -9.01
CA SER A 15 10.99 -3.02 -8.25
C SER A 15 11.19 -2.36 -6.88
N LYS A 16 10.81 -1.08 -6.73
CA LYS A 16 10.88 -0.36 -5.45
C LYS A 16 9.77 -0.81 -4.48
N ILE A 17 8.60 -1.20 -4.99
CA ILE A 17 7.54 -1.79 -4.17
C ILE A 17 7.96 -3.19 -3.71
N GLU A 18 8.56 -3.98 -4.60
CA GLU A 18 9.10 -5.31 -4.28
C GLU A 18 10.19 -5.24 -3.22
N GLU A 19 11.11 -4.27 -3.33
CA GLU A 19 12.15 -4.02 -2.33
C GLU A 19 11.53 -3.64 -0.97
N LEU A 20 10.54 -2.72 -0.98
CA LEU A 20 9.80 -2.34 0.23
C LEU A 20 9.14 -3.55 0.88
N ALA A 21 8.39 -4.34 0.10
CA ALA A 21 7.69 -5.52 0.58
C ALA A 21 8.68 -6.55 1.14
N SER A 22 9.79 -6.80 0.44
CA SER A 22 10.84 -7.72 0.88
C SER A 22 11.44 -7.32 2.23
N GLY A 23 11.62 -6.02 2.47
CA GLY A 23 12.04 -5.49 3.77
C GLY A 23 11.01 -5.70 4.90
N LEU A 24 9.74 -5.96 4.56
CA LEU A 24 8.65 -6.26 5.49
C LEU A 24 8.44 -7.77 5.72
N LYS A 25 9.34 -8.62 5.20
CA LYS A 25 9.23 -10.08 5.23
C LYS A 25 7.94 -10.56 4.53
N VAL A 26 7.88 -10.39 3.21
CA VAL A 26 6.77 -10.93 2.41
C VAL A 26 6.61 -12.43 2.66
N GLU A 27 5.40 -12.86 3.00
CA GLU A 27 5.07 -14.28 3.10
C GLU A 27 4.47 -14.83 1.81
N THR A 28 3.72 -13.99 1.09
CA THR A 28 3.09 -14.37 -0.17
C THR A 28 3.20 -13.23 -1.17
N ALA A 29 3.88 -13.50 -2.29
CA ALA A 29 3.82 -12.67 -3.50
C ALA A 29 2.98 -13.41 -4.55
N ARG A 30 2.02 -12.73 -5.17
CA ARG A 30 1.25 -13.25 -6.32
C ARG A 30 1.38 -12.27 -7.46
N GLU A 31 1.73 -12.81 -8.62
CA GLU A 31 1.72 -12.10 -9.90
C GLU A 31 0.68 -12.77 -10.79
N ASP A 32 -0.15 -11.96 -11.43
CA ASP A 32 -1.07 -12.39 -12.46
C ASP A 32 -1.15 -11.35 -13.60
N GLU A 33 -2.00 -11.60 -14.58
CA GLU A 33 -2.18 -10.71 -15.73
C GLU A 33 -2.64 -9.29 -15.33
N ARG A 34 -3.29 -9.15 -14.16
CA ARG A 34 -3.85 -7.90 -13.64
C ARG A 34 -2.87 -7.13 -12.77
N GLY A 35 -1.83 -7.77 -12.23
CA GLY A 35 -0.76 -7.09 -11.52
C GLY A 35 -0.13 -7.95 -10.42
N ASN A 36 0.36 -7.29 -9.38
CA ASN A 36 1.16 -7.90 -8.31
C ASN A 36 0.56 -7.60 -6.94
N SER A 37 0.61 -8.57 -6.04
CA SER A 37 0.21 -8.39 -4.64
C SER A 37 1.20 -9.05 -3.70
N TRP A 38 1.49 -8.35 -2.60
CA TRP A 38 2.40 -8.78 -1.54
C TRP A 38 1.70 -8.72 -0.19
N THR A 39 1.77 -9.81 0.57
CA THR A 39 1.27 -9.92 1.93
C THR A 39 2.44 -9.92 2.92
N CYS A 40 2.38 -9.04 3.93
CA CYS A 40 3.43 -8.88 4.93
C CYS A 40 2.83 -8.87 6.35
N HIS A 41 3.55 -9.45 7.32
CA HIS A 41 3.21 -9.46 8.74
C HIS A 41 4.30 -8.71 9.53
N PRO A 42 4.34 -7.37 9.45
CA PRO A 42 5.44 -6.60 10.06
C PRO A 42 5.30 -6.45 11.58
N TYR A 43 4.20 -6.94 12.16
CA TYR A 43 3.95 -6.89 13.60
C TYR A 43 4.46 -8.18 14.25
N PRO A 44 4.91 -8.12 15.51
CA PRO A 44 5.24 -9.33 16.28
C PRO A 44 4.04 -10.25 16.52
N ASP A 45 2.84 -9.70 16.43
CA ASP A 45 1.56 -10.40 16.51
C ASP A 45 1.10 -10.70 15.07
N GLU A 46 1.20 -11.98 14.66
CA GLU A 46 0.96 -12.44 13.29
C GLU A 46 -0.48 -12.22 12.80
N GLU A 47 -1.41 -11.88 13.70
CA GLU A 47 -2.79 -11.52 13.35
C GLU A 47 -2.89 -10.20 12.56
N LYS A 48 -1.84 -9.37 12.58
CA LYS A 48 -1.80 -8.08 11.89
C LYS A 48 -1.06 -8.17 10.56
N THR A 49 -1.78 -7.88 9.49
CA THR A 49 -1.32 -8.04 8.11
C THR A 49 -1.44 -6.75 7.33
N ILE A 50 -0.46 -6.51 6.45
CA ILE A 50 -0.49 -5.47 5.42
C ILE A 50 -0.47 -6.15 4.05
N PHE A 51 -1.39 -5.77 3.19
CA PHE A 51 -1.40 -6.13 1.78
C PHE A 51 -1.00 -4.91 0.96
N ILE A 52 -0.05 -5.07 0.05
CA ILE A 52 0.31 -4.06 -0.95
C ILE A 52 -0.05 -4.68 -2.30
N SER A 53 -0.84 -3.98 -3.12
CA SER A 53 -1.25 -4.44 -4.44
C SER A 53 -0.97 -3.37 -5.48
N TYR A 54 -0.36 -3.77 -6.58
CA TYR A 54 -0.29 -3.01 -7.82
C TYR A 54 -1.20 -3.65 -8.86
N ASN A 55 -2.11 -2.89 -9.43
CA ASN A 55 -3.01 -3.30 -10.50
C ASN A 55 -2.66 -2.54 -11.79
N ARG A 56 -2.35 -3.26 -12.86
CA ARG A 56 -2.12 -2.73 -14.21
C ARG A 56 -3.38 -2.11 -14.80
N PHE A 57 -4.53 -2.73 -14.53
CA PHE A 57 -5.84 -2.20 -14.90
C PHE A 57 -6.37 -1.42 -13.70
N GLU A 58 -6.08 -0.11 -13.67
CA GLU A 58 -6.42 0.78 -12.55
C GLU A 58 -7.84 0.53 -12.02
N ILE A 59 -7.95 0.14 -10.75
CA ILE A 59 -9.25 0.04 -10.09
C ILE A 59 -9.59 1.44 -9.59
N HIS A 60 -10.64 2.04 -10.15
CA HIS A 60 -11.08 3.41 -9.82
C HIS A 60 -10.01 4.51 -10.02
N GLY A 61 -9.03 4.32 -10.90
CA GLY A 61 -7.94 5.30 -11.15
C GLY A 61 -6.77 5.20 -10.16
N TYR A 62 -6.71 4.12 -9.38
CA TYR A 62 -5.67 3.90 -8.37
C TYR A 62 -4.94 2.58 -8.66
N PRO A 63 -3.77 2.63 -9.32
CA PRO A 63 -2.95 1.47 -9.58
C PRO A 63 -2.39 0.82 -8.31
N VAL A 64 -2.12 1.58 -7.24
CA VAL A 64 -1.53 1.01 -6.02
C VAL A 64 -2.49 1.10 -4.84
N LEU A 65 -2.69 -0.03 -4.17
CA LEU A 65 -3.58 -0.20 -3.03
C LEU A 65 -2.78 -0.74 -1.86
N VAL A 66 -2.99 -0.18 -0.67
CA VAL A 66 -2.44 -0.75 0.56
C VAL A 66 -3.55 -0.97 1.59
N GLN A 67 -3.68 -2.20 2.06
CA GLN A 67 -4.75 -2.66 2.94
C GLN A 67 -4.18 -3.19 4.25
N THR A 68 -4.95 -3.05 5.32
CA THR A 68 -4.60 -3.56 6.64
C THR A 68 -5.71 -4.42 7.24
N PHE A 69 -5.30 -5.52 7.86
CA PHE A 69 -6.16 -6.39 8.66
C PHE A 69 -5.51 -6.57 10.03
N PRO A 70 -6.22 -6.41 11.15
CA PRO A 70 -7.60 -5.92 11.27
C PRO A 70 -7.76 -4.44 10.86
N ALA A 71 -9.01 -3.99 10.74
CA ALA A 71 -9.38 -2.66 10.23
C ALA A 71 -8.81 -1.47 11.01
N GLU A 72 -8.43 -1.70 12.26
CA GLU A 72 -7.98 -0.70 13.23
C GLU A 72 -6.58 -0.15 12.96
N ILE A 73 -5.80 -0.77 12.07
CA ILE A 73 -4.48 -0.27 11.69
C ILE A 73 -4.66 0.86 10.67
N ASP A 74 -4.51 2.11 11.11
CA ASP A 74 -4.60 3.30 10.27
C ASP A 74 -3.23 4.00 10.06
N HIS A 75 -3.23 5.09 9.29
CA HIS A 75 -2.03 5.87 8.96
C HIS A 75 -1.33 6.56 10.13
N THR A 76 -1.89 6.50 11.34
CA THR A 76 -1.26 6.98 12.57
C THR A 76 -0.48 5.88 13.27
N ASP A 77 -0.69 4.61 12.92
CA ASP A 77 0.04 3.48 13.48
C ASP A 77 1.57 3.60 13.20
N PRO A 78 2.42 3.40 14.21
CA PRO A 78 3.87 3.64 14.10
C PRO A 78 4.60 2.67 13.17
N ILE A 79 4.07 1.47 12.92
CA ILE A 79 4.63 0.48 11.99
C ILE A 79 4.09 0.71 10.59
N PHE A 80 2.80 1.02 10.45
CA PHE A 80 2.17 1.25 9.15
C PHE A 80 2.54 2.59 8.52
N ARG A 81 2.61 3.67 9.31
CA ARG A 81 2.87 5.03 8.81
C ARG A 81 4.16 5.13 7.97
N PRO A 82 5.31 4.57 8.38
CA PRO A 82 6.52 4.56 7.55
C PRO A 82 6.35 3.85 6.21
N ILE A 83 5.58 2.75 6.17
CA ILE A 83 5.32 1.98 4.94
C ILE A 83 4.50 2.83 3.98
N LEU A 84 3.40 3.41 4.47
CA LEU A 84 2.58 4.33 3.68
C LEU A 84 3.40 5.53 3.17
N LYS A 85 4.25 6.14 4.01
CA LYS A 85 5.14 7.24 3.58
C LYS A 85 6.09 6.81 2.45
N ARG A 86 6.62 5.60 2.47
CA ARG A 86 7.49 5.08 1.40
C ARG A 86 6.70 4.86 0.11
N LEU A 87 5.52 4.26 0.19
CA LEU A 87 4.63 4.09 -0.97
C LEU A 87 4.27 5.43 -1.60
N ILE A 88 3.99 6.46 -0.80
CA ILE A 88 3.73 7.83 -1.30
C ILE A 88 4.94 8.39 -2.05
N LYS A 89 6.16 8.18 -1.55
CA LYS A 89 7.38 8.60 -2.26
C LYS A 89 7.62 7.83 -3.56
N ILE A 90 7.24 6.56 -3.61
CA ILE A 90 7.40 5.72 -4.80
C ILE A 90 6.36 6.09 -5.87
N CYS A 91 5.11 6.29 -5.47
CA CYS A 91 4.01 6.54 -6.39
C CYS A 91 3.90 8.01 -6.79
N GLU A 92 4.44 8.94 -5.97
CA GLU A 92 4.25 10.38 -6.13
C GLU A 92 2.78 10.74 -6.44
N PRO A 93 1.83 10.27 -5.60
CA PRO A 93 0.41 10.42 -5.90
C PRO A 93 0.02 11.89 -5.85
N THR A 94 -0.90 12.28 -6.72
CA THR A 94 -1.58 13.58 -6.63
C THR A 94 -2.76 13.54 -5.68
N ASN A 95 -3.30 12.35 -5.39
CA ASN A 95 -4.39 12.13 -4.46
C ASN A 95 -4.23 10.80 -3.71
N ILE A 96 -4.68 10.77 -2.45
CA ILE A 96 -4.81 9.54 -1.67
C ILE A 96 -6.21 9.51 -1.09
N CYS A 97 -6.92 8.40 -1.26
CA CYS A 97 -8.21 8.20 -0.62
C CYS A 97 -8.25 6.88 0.16
N ASP A 98 -9.20 6.76 1.09
CA ASP A 98 -9.50 5.47 1.72
C ASP A 98 -10.59 4.69 0.99
N GLY A 99 -10.94 3.51 1.53
CA GLY A 99 -11.99 2.65 0.97
C GLY A 99 -13.39 3.26 0.98
N ALA A 100 -13.61 4.38 1.68
CA ALA A 100 -14.85 5.17 1.64
C ALA A 100 -14.76 6.34 0.63
N CYS A 101 -13.72 6.36 -0.22
CA CYS A 101 -13.40 7.44 -1.14
C CYS A 101 -13.15 8.79 -0.45
N LYS A 102 -12.83 8.80 0.85
CA LYS A 102 -12.47 10.02 1.55
C LYS A 102 -11.05 10.40 1.18
N GLU A 103 -10.88 11.57 0.59
CA GLU A 103 -9.57 12.10 0.22
C GLU A 103 -8.78 12.59 1.44
N TYR A 104 -7.48 12.34 1.41
CA TYR A 104 -6.53 12.79 2.43
C TYR A 104 -5.61 13.85 1.85
N ASN A 105 -5.39 14.92 2.61
CA ASN A 105 -4.38 15.90 2.29
C ASN A 105 -2.98 15.24 2.35
N LEU A 106 -2.22 15.27 1.25
CA LEU A 106 -0.87 14.68 1.20
C LEU A 106 0.07 15.22 2.30
N ASN A 107 -0.14 16.45 2.78
CA ASN A 107 0.64 17.03 3.88
C ASN A 107 0.45 16.27 5.21
N LEU A 108 -0.63 15.53 5.38
CA LEU A 108 -0.89 14.67 6.55
C LEU A 108 0.19 13.58 6.72
N PHE A 109 0.82 13.20 5.60
CA PHE A 109 1.84 12.14 5.53
C PHE A 109 3.27 12.69 5.38
N LYS A 110 3.46 14.01 5.37
CA LYS A 110 4.82 14.61 5.34
C LYS A 110 5.56 14.37 6.66
#